data_AF-A0AAJ0JM04-F1
#
_entry.id   AF-A0AAJ0JM04-F1
#
_cell.length_a   1.000
_cell.length_b   1.000
_cell.length_c   1.000
_cell.angle_alpha   90.00
_cell.angle_beta   90.00
_cell.angle_gamma   90.00
#
_symmetry.space_group_name_H-M   'P 1'
#
loop_
_entity.id
_entity.type
_entity.pdbx_description
1 polymer ?
#
loop_
_entity_poly.entity_id
_entity_poly.type
_entity_poly.pdbx_seq_one_letter_code
_entity_poly.pdbx_strand_id
1 'polypeptide(L)'
;MKKISLLSLCLLMIIVMGCTKGDRLPGSVKNDLHKADRKLEAVKIFEIDHKKVIYEKEDRKLIMPLHFKEDVELPPKLVGSMATTPLSGNEDVDDVVVKYELKNHKHELHYKRDKHGMLKRVN
;
A
#
# COMPACT_ATOMS: atom_id res chain seq x y z
N MET A 1 -0.16 -39.35 -40.64
CA MET A 1 0.17 -39.56 -39.22
C MET A 1 1.59 -39.11 -38.94
N LYS A 2 1.77 -38.09 -38.10
CA LYS A 2 3.00 -37.62 -37.41
C LYS A 2 2.62 -36.31 -36.70
N LYS A 3 1.90 -36.37 -35.57
CA LYS A 3 2.43 -36.26 -34.19
C LYS A 3 3.53 -35.19 -34.03
N ILE A 4 3.14 -33.92 -34.00
CA ILE A 4 3.83 -32.88 -33.20
C ILE A 4 2.76 -31.93 -32.63
N SER A 5 1.90 -32.52 -31.80
CA SER A 5 1.05 -31.79 -30.86
C SER A 5 1.58 -32.16 -29.49
N LEU A 6 2.51 -31.39 -28.91
CA LEU A 6 2.79 -31.43 -27.46
C LEU A 6 3.84 -30.45 -26.91
N LEU A 7 4.22 -29.34 -27.57
CA LEU A 7 5.39 -28.55 -27.11
C LEU A 7 5.17 -27.05 -26.88
N SER A 8 3.93 -26.62 -26.62
CA SER A 8 3.73 -25.25 -26.12
C SER A 8 2.58 -25.16 -25.11
N LEU A 9 2.44 -26.19 -24.28
CA LEU A 9 1.57 -26.18 -23.09
C LEU A 9 2.36 -25.81 -21.80
N CYS A 10 3.65 -25.47 -21.92
CA CYS A 10 4.54 -25.21 -20.78
C CYS A 10 4.70 -23.72 -20.42
N LEU A 11 4.03 -22.80 -21.13
CA LEU A 11 4.01 -21.36 -20.78
C LEU A 11 2.83 -20.97 -19.88
N LEU A 12 2.18 -21.97 -19.29
CA LEU A 12 0.95 -21.84 -18.50
C LEU A 12 1.19 -22.30 -17.06
N MET A 13 2.29 -21.88 -16.42
CA MET A 13 2.44 -22.13 -14.97
C MET A 13 3.52 -21.32 -14.23
N ILE A 14 3.77 -20.04 -14.56
CA ILE A 14 4.60 -19.18 -13.70
C ILE A 14 4.06 -17.75 -13.64
N ILE A 15 2.84 -17.60 -13.10
CA ILE A 15 2.54 -16.41 -12.29
C ILE A 15 2.11 -16.97 -10.95
N VAL A 16 3.11 -17.43 -10.20
CA VAL A 16 2.97 -17.62 -8.76
C VAL A 16 2.65 -16.24 -8.24
N MET A 17 1.35 -16.02 -8.03
CA MET A 17 0.79 -14.96 -7.23
C MET A 17 1.44 -15.10 -5.85
N GLY A 18 2.62 -14.49 -5.72
CA GLY A 18 3.35 -14.43 -4.48
C GLY A 18 2.45 -13.72 -3.49
N CYS A 19 1.83 -14.48 -2.60
CA CYS A 19 1.48 -13.98 -1.28
C CYS A 19 2.80 -13.62 -0.60
N THR A 20 3.40 -12.50 -1.00
CA THR A 20 4.57 -11.93 -0.34
C THR A 20 4.10 -11.51 1.03
N LYS A 21 4.36 -12.39 2.00
CA LYS A 21 4.29 -12.06 3.42
C LYS A 21 5.38 -11.01 3.62
N GLY A 22 4.99 -9.75 3.76
CA GLY A 22 5.92 -8.64 3.94
C GLY A 22 6.88 -8.86 5.11
N ASP A 23 7.96 -8.10 5.12
CA ASP A 23 8.92 -8.09 6.21
C ASP A 23 8.26 -7.64 7.52
N ARG A 24 8.93 -7.97 8.62
CA ARG A 24 8.52 -7.49 9.95
C ARG A 24 8.61 -5.96 9.98
N LEU A 25 7.47 -5.32 10.25
CA LEU A 25 7.40 -3.86 10.47
C LEU A 25 8.36 -3.40 11.59
N PRO A 26 9.21 -2.39 11.33
CA PRO A 26 9.99 -1.70 12.35
C PRO A 26 9.08 -1.08 13.43
N GLY A 27 9.61 -0.90 14.64
CA GLY A 27 8.84 -0.32 15.76
C GLY A 27 8.35 1.11 15.48
N SER A 28 9.18 1.90 14.81
CA SER A 28 8.86 3.25 14.31
C SER A 28 7.64 3.23 13.38
N VAL A 29 7.65 2.34 12.37
CA VAL A 29 6.57 2.21 11.39
C VAL A 29 5.27 1.76 12.06
N LYS A 30 5.33 0.82 13.01
CA LYS A 30 4.15 0.42 13.79
C LYS A 30 3.55 1.58 14.58
N ASN A 31 4.38 2.40 15.21
CA ASN A 31 3.93 3.57 15.97
C ASN A 31 3.25 4.59 15.05
N ASP A 32 3.78 4.80 13.85
CA ASP A 32 3.21 5.75 12.90
C ASP A 32 1.94 5.23 12.25
N LEU A 33 1.83 3.92 11.97
CA LEU A 33 0.57 3.28 11.59
C LEU A 33 -0.52 3.49 12.66
N HIS A 34 -0.17 3.31 13.94
CA HIS A 34 -1.11 3.57 15.05
C HIS A 34 -1.52 5.05 15.15
N LYS A 35 -0.61 5.99 14.88
CA LYS A 35 -0.96 7.42 14.76
C LYS A 35 -1.86 7.69 13.56
N ALA A 36 -1.65 7.00 12.44
CA ALA A 36 -2.49 7.10 11.27
C ALA A 36 -3.90 6.59 11.57
N ASP A 37 -4.04 5.42 12.21
CA ASP A 37 -5.35 4.90 12.65
C ASP A 37 -6.12 5.93 13.45
N ARG A 38 -5.52 6.53 14.49
CA ARG A 38 -6.20 7.55 15.32
C ARG A 38 -6.69 8.75 14.51
N LYS A 39 -5.94 9.14 13.47
CA LYS A 39 -6.34 10.23 12.57
C LYS A 39 -7.49 9.82 11.65
N LEU A 40 -7.52 8.57 11.20
CA LEU A 40 -8.59 8.01 10.37
C LEU A 40 -9.86 7.72 11.15
N GLU A 41 -9.74 7.23 12.38
CA GLU A 41 -10.86 7.03 13.31
C GLU A 41 -11.63 8.32 13.57
N ALA A 42 -10.96 9.47 13.57
CA ALA A 42 -11.61 10.77 13.74
C ALA A 42 -12.59 11.10 12.60
N VAL A 43 -12.34 10.60 11.38
CA VAL A 43 -13.22 10.84 10.23
C VAL A 43 -14.22 9.70 9.98
N LYS A 44 -13.97 8.49 10.50
CA LYS A 44 -14.85 7.31 10.42
C LYS A 44 -15.20 6.79 9.00
N ILE A 45 -14.68 7.41 7.94
CA ILE A 45 -14.99 7.04 6.55
C ILE A 45 -14.17 5.83 6.07
N PHE A 46 -12.90 5.72 6.49
CA PHE A 46 -12.01 4.64 6.07
C PHE A 46 -11.01 4.28 7.17
N GLU A 47 -10.44 3.07 7.09
CA GLU A 47 -9.45 2.56 8.04
C GLU A 47 -8.31 1.83 7.31
N ILE A 48 -7.19 1.58 7.99
CA ILE A 48 -6.09 0.79 7.44
C ILE A 48 -6.41 -0.70 7.60
N ASP A 49 -6.29 -1.49 6.52
CA ASP A 49 -6.37 -2.95 6.58
C ASP A 49 -5.01 -3.52 7.02
N HIS A 50 -4.78 -3.52 8.34
CA HIS A 50 -3.54 -3.99 8.97
C HIS A 50 -3.15 -5.42 8.59
N LYS A 51 -4.11 -6.26 8.19
CA LYS A 51 -3.83 -7.65 7.78
C LYS A 51 -3.16 -7.72 6.41
N LYS A 52 -3.30 -6.66 5.60
CA LYS A 52 -2.73 -6.54 4.25
C LYS A 52 -1.62 -5.50 4.14
N VAL A 53 -1.23 -4.87 5.24
CA VAL A 53 -0.05 -3.98 5.25
C VAL A 53 1.19 -4.81 4.95
N ILE A 54 1.98 -4.36 3.98
CA ILE A 54 3.23 -5.01 3.56
C ILE A 54 4.35 -3.99 3.72
N TYR A 55 5.43 -4.41 4.36
CA TYR A 55 6.67 -3.66 4.41
C TYR A 55 7.75 -4.43 3.66
N GLU A 56 8.48 -3.75 2.79
CA GLU A 56 9.60 -4.28 2.02
C GLU A 56 10.84 -3.57 2.54
N LYS A 57 11.66 -4.26 3.33
CA LYS A 57 12.78 -3.67 4.06
C LYS A 57 13.89 -3.21 3.13
N GLU A 58 14.15 -3.96 2.06
CA GLU A 58 15.20 -3.65 1.08
C GLU A 58 14.95 -2.30 0.41
N ASP A 59 13.70 -2.05 -0.01
CA ASP A 59 13.28 -0.80 -0.66
C ASP A 59 12.77 0.25 0.32
N ARG A 60 12.73 -0.06 1.62
CA ARG A 60 12.13 0.78 2.68
C ARG A 60 10.73 1.26 2.27
N LYS A 61 9.96 0.34 1.69
CA LYS A 61 8.67 0.60 1.05
C LYS A 61 7.54 0.04 1.89
N LEU A 62 6.50 0.86 2.09
CA LEU A 62 5.30 0.49 2.84
C LEU A 62 4.08 0.51 1.92
N ILE A 63 3.45 -0.64 1.73
CA ILE A 63 2.15 -0.74 1.07
C ILE A 63 1.08 -0.73 2.14
N MET A 64 0.18 0.24 2.06
CA MET A 64 -0.84 0.51 3.07
C MET A 64 -2.23 0.47 2.43
N PRO A 65 -2.89 -0.70 2.46
CA PRO A 65 -4.26 -0.82 1.98
C PRO A 65 -5.25 -0.16 2.94
N LEU A 66 -6.20 0.60 2.41
CA LEU A 66 -7.30 1.19 3.16
C LEU A 66 -8.62 0.52 2.78
N HIS A 67 -9.50 0.41 3.75
CA HIS A 67 -10.87 -0.06 3.58
C HIS A 67 -11.84 1.09 3.85
N PHE A 68 -12.67 1.43 2.86
CA PHE A 68 -13.72 2.44 3.00
C PHE A 68 -14.96 1.81 3.65
N LYS A 69 -15.41 2.41 4.74
CA LYS A 69 -16.64 2.03 5.47
C LYS A 69 -17.88 2.63 4.83
N GLU A 70 -17.72 3.77 4.16
CA GLU A 70 -18.77 4.49 3.46
C GLU A 70 -18.33 4.77 2.03
N ASP A 71 -19.26 4.69 1.07
CA ASP A 71 -19.02 5.01 -0.34
C ASP A 71 -19.02 6.53 -0.59
N VAL A 72 -18.20 7.24 0.18
CA VAL A 72 -18.03 8.70 0.09
C VAL A 72 -16.78 9.01 -0.70
N GLU A 73 -16.95 9.82 -1.75
CA GLU A 73 -15.85 10.26 -2.60
C GLU A 73 -15.09 11.41 -1.95
N LEU A 74 -13.85 11.14 -1.56
CA LEU A 74 -12.94 12.13 -1.00
C LEU A 74 -11.83 12.47 -1.99
N PRO A 75 -11.30 13.71 -1.98
CA PRO A 75 -10.15 14.06 -2.79
C PRO A 75 -8.97 13.09 -2.51
N PRO A 76 -8.35 12.47 -3.52
CA PRO A 76 -7.27 11.51 -3.28
C PRO A 76 -6.09 12.09 -2.50
N LYS A 77 -5.82 13.39 -2.66
CA LYS A 77 -4.82 14.13 -1.87
C LYS A 77 -5.14 14.11 -0.38
N LEU A 78 -6.42 14.22 -0.01
CA LEU A 78 -6.88 14.19 1.37
C LEU A 78 -6.73 12.79 1.96
N VAL A 79 -7.22 11.77 1.24
CA VAL A 79 -7.12 10.35 1.64
C VAL A 79 -5.67 9.99 1.93
N GLY A 80 -4.79 10.20 0.95
CA GLY A 80 -3.39 9.86 1.13
C GLY A 80 -2.69 10.75 2.15
N SER A 81 -3.01 12.04 2.29
CA SER A 81 -2.44 12.88 3.35
C SER A 81 -2.82 12.40 4.75
N MET A 82 -4.08 12.04 4.99
CA MET A 82 -4.49 11.51 6.30
C MET A 82 -3.72 10.23 6.64
N ALA A 83 -3.57 9.35 5.67
CA ALA A 83 -2.89 8.08 5.85
C ALA A 83 -1.36 8.23 6.00
N THR A 84 -0.71 9.12 5.25
CA THR A 84 0.77 9.20 5.19
C THR A 84 1.41 10.27 6.05
N THR A 85 0.66 11.27 6.55
CA THR A 85 1.25 12.35 7.38
C THR A 85 2.06 11.81 8.57
N PRO A 86 1.57 10.81 9.35
CA PRO A 86 2.31 10.32 10.51
C PRO A 86 3.63 9.61 10.17
N LEU A 87 3.81 9.18 8.92
CA LEU A 87 5.03 8.54 8.41
C LEU A 87 6.07 9.57 7.93
N SER A 88 5.72 10.86 7.85
CA SER A 88 6.67 11.90 7.45
C SER A 88 7.76 12.07 8.51
N GLY A 89 9.02 12.08 8.07
CA GLY A 89 10.19 12.11 8.95
C GLY A 89 10.57 10.76 9.56
N ASN A 90 9.82 9.67 9.30
CA ASN A 90 10.22 8.34 9.75
C ASN A 90 11.29 7.77 8.82
N GLU A 91 12.54 7.75 9.29
CA GLU A 91 13.72 7.27 8.58
C GLU A 91 13.69 5.82 8.12
N ASP A 92 12.72 5.00 8.49
CA ASP A 92 12.57 3.62 8.01
C ASP A 92 11.72 3.51 6.73
N VAL A 93 11.04 4.58 6.31
CA VAL A 93 10.10 4.54 5.15
C VAL A 93 10.43 5.59 4.07
N ASP A 94 10.94 5.14 2.93
CA ASP A 94 11.24 6.01 1.76
C ASP A 94 10.08 6.07 0.77
N ASP A 95 9.39 4.96 0.54
CA ASP A 95 8.27 4.86 -0.39
C ASP A 95 6.99 4.39 0.33
N VAL A 96 5.85 5.02 0.05
CA VAL A 96 4.53 4.58 0.55
C VAL A 96 3.55 4.46 -0.60
N VAL A 97 2.87 3.32 -0.68
CA VAL A 97 1.79 3.08 -1.65
C VAL A 97 0.48 2.90 -0.89
N VAL A 98 -0.40 3.89 -0.98
CA VAL A 98 -1.75 3.81 -0.41
C VAL A 98 -2.67 3.17 -1.44
N LYS A 99 -3.28 2.04 -1.12
CA LYS A 99 -4.20 1.33 -2.02
C LYS A 99 -5.60 1.33 -1.44
N TYR A 100 -6.62 1.61 -2.24
CA TYR A 100 -8.00 1.50 -1.79
C TYR A 100 -8.94 1.22 -2.95
N GLU A 101 -10.14 0.74 -2.65
CA GLU A 101 -11.20 0.52 -3.61
C GLU A 101 -12.42 1.35 -3.21
N LEU A 102 -12.98 2.08 -4.18
CA LEU A 102 -14.17 2.92 -3.98
C LEU A 102 -15.06 2.77 -5.22
N LYS A 103 -16.36 2.48 -5.02
CA LYS A 103 -17.31 2.25 -6.13
C LYS A 103 -16.80 1.24 -7.18
N ASN A 104 -16.18 0.15 -6.73
CA ASN A 104 -15.53 -0.88 -7.57
C ASN A 104 -14.33 -0.39 -8.43
N HIS A 105 -13.82 0.81 -8.16
CA HIS A 105 -12.61 1.33 -8.78
C HIS A 105 -11.43 1.22 -7.81
N LYS A 106 -10.34 0.62 -8.28
CA LYS A 106 -9.09 0.52 -7.53
C LYS A 106 -8.28 1.79 -7.72
N HIS A 107 -7.79 2.33 -6.62
CA HIS A 107 -6.96 3.53 -6.56
C HIS A 107 -5.63 3.20 -5.90
N GLU A 108 -4.55 3.72 -6.48
CA GLU A 108 -3.21 3.66 -5.90
C GLU A 108 -2.63 5.07 -5.85
N LEU A 109 -2.14 5.46 -4.67
CA LEU A 109 -1.47 6.74 -4.45
C LEU A 109 -0.04 6.48 -4.01
N HIS A 110 0.91 6.96 -4.80
CA HIS A 110 2.32 6.77 -4.55
C HIS A 110 2.90 8.00 -3.85
N TYR A 111 3.69 7.77 -2.82
CA TYR A 111 4.40 8.79 -2.06
C TYR A 111 5.86 8.41 -1.96
N LYS A 112 6.75 9.38 -2.17
CA LYS A 112 8.19 9.24 -1.97
C LYS A 112 8.70 10.26 -0.98
N ARG A 113 9.70 9.89 -0.20
CA ARG A 113 10.41 10.81 0.68
C ARG A 113 11.23 11.79 -0.15
N ASP A 114 11.09 13.07 0.15
CA ASP A 114 11.92 14.12 -0.42
C ASP A 114 13.21 14.34 0.39
N LYS A 115 14.09 15.20 -0.12
CA LYS A 115 15.36 15.58 0.54
C LYS A 115 15.20 16.23 1.91
N HIS A 116 13.99 16.64 2.29
CA HIS A 116 13.66 17.24 3.58
C HIS A 116 13.03 16.22 4.53
N GLY A 117 12.98 14.93 4.16
CA GLY A 117 12.39 13.88 4.98
C GLY A 117 10.86 13.81 4.91
N MET A 118 10.22 14.58 4.02
CA MET A 118 8.76 14.64 3.91
C MET A 118 8.26 13.71 2.81
N LEU A 119 7.16 13.01 3.05
CA LEU A 119 6.50 12.21 2.02
C LEU A 119 5.71 13.12 1.06
N LYS A 120 6.06 13.08 -0.22
CA LYS A 120 5.39 13.82 -1.30
C LYS A 120 4.73 12.84 -2.26
N ARG A 121 3.51 13.18 -2.68
CA ARG A 121 2.82 12.39 -3.70
C ARG A 121 3.60 12.47 -5.02
N VAL A 122 3.84 11.33 -5.63
CA VAL A 122 4.37 11.19 -7.00
C VAL A 122 3.27 10.62 -7.90
N ASN A 123 3.28 11.02 -9.17
CA ASN A 123 2.32 10.55 -10.17
C ASN A 123 2.78 9.25 -10.82
#